data_AF-A0A1C2DHH1-F1
#
_entry.id   AF-A0A1C2DHH1-F1
#
_cell.length_a   1.000
_cell.length_b   1.000
_cell.length_c   1.000
_cell.angle_alpha   90.00
_cell.angle_beta   90.00
_cell.angle_gamma   90.00
#
_symmetry.space_group_name_H-M   'P 1'
#
loop_
_entity.id
_entity.type
_entity.pdbx_description
1 polymer ?
#
loop_
_entity_poly.entity_id
_entity_poly.type
_entity_poly.pdbx_seq_one_letter_code
_entity_poly.pdbx_strand_id
1 'polypeptide(L)'
;MGASQRLEVLVSERCDSYKRVFSALIAEEQVLQELYSPIKQRLESAQGTLNKLSFSVARTVDIEAWSAEGESLLNLSKKGPFRGRGTLREKVLESLNTPWLCGDDETVLAALREFIKNYHEQLVEHAPVATSDLAEYRRWTKRLAQWLYGTDHISVRYAINYDGVEIQKLSPGTRGIVLLLLYLSLDAKDSRPLIIDQPEENLDPKSIYNDLVPLFMAAKSTRQVIMVTHNANLVVNTDADQIIIAECGPHGNGQLPPITYLSGGLEDRLIRERVCEILEGGETAFKERARRLRVRLSR
;
A
#
# COMPACT_ATOMS: atom_id res chain seq x y z
N MET A 1 -47.90 -26.01 5.63
CA MET A 1 -46.47 -26.31 5.83
C MET A 1 -46.20 -26.41 7.32
N GLY A 2 -45.53 -27.47 7.79
CA GLY A 2 -45.18 -27.63 9.20
C GLY A 2 -44.09 -26.66 9.66
N ALA A 3 -43.97 -26.45 10.97
CA ALA A 3 -42.96 -25.56 11.55
C ALA A 3 -41.52 -25.96 11.17
N SER A 4 -41.21 -27.26 11.11
CA SER A 4 -39.90 -27.79 10.71
C SER A 4 -39.55 -27.46 9.26
N GLN A 5 -40.52 -27.59 8.35
CA GLN A 5 -40.32 -27.28 6.94
C GLN A 5 -40.08 -25.78 6.71
N ARG A 6 -40.75 -24.92 7.48
CA ARG A 6 -40.51 -23.47 7.44
C ARG A 6 -39.13 -23.09 7.98
N LEU A 7 -38.64 -23.81 8.99
CA LEU A 7 -37.29 -23.62 9.54
C LEU A 7 -36.23 -23.97 8.50
N GLU A 8 -36.37 -25.10 7.81
CA GLU A 8 -35.44 -25.53 6.75
C GLU A 8 -35.34 -24.50 5.62
N VAL A 9 -36.49 -23.98 5.16
CA VAL A 9 -36.53 -22.92 4.13
C VAL A 9 -35.78 -21.67 4.58
N LEU A 10 -36.05 -21.17 5.79
CA LEU A 10 -35.39 -19.97 6.33
C LEU A 10 -33.88 -20.16 6.52
N VAL A 11 -33.44 -21.37 6.88
CA VAL A 11 -32.00 -21.69 6.98
C VAL A 11 -31.37 -21.69 5.59
N SER A 12 -32.03 -22.27 4.58
CA SER A 12 -31.57 -22.22 3.18
C SER A 12 -31.45 -20.78 2.69
N GLU A 13 -32.51 -19.98 2.84
CA GLU A 13 -32.53 -18.58 2.41
C GLU A 13 -31.39 -17.76 3.04
N ARG A 14 -31.07 -18.00 4.31
CA ARG A 14 -29.94 -17.34 5.00
C ARG A 14 -28.60 -17.76 4.40
N CYS A 15 -28.40 -19.06 4.17
CA CYS A 15 -27.18 -19.58 3.54
C CYS A 15 -27.02 -19.02 2.11
N ASP A 16 -28.10 -18.98 1.33
CA ASP A 16 -28.10 -18.45 -0.03
C ASP A 16 -27.85 -16.94 -0.06
N SER A 17 -28.34 -16.21 0.95
CA SER A 17 -28.06 -14.78 1.11
C SER A 17 -26.59 -14.54 1.46
N TYR A 18 -26.02 -15.32 2.37
CA TYR A 18 -24.61 -15.24 2.73
C TYR A 18 -23.72 -15.53 1.52
N LYS A 19 -24.00 -16.61 0.79
CA LYS A 19 -23.32 -16.94 -0.48
C LYS A 19 -23.33 -15.77 -1.45
N ARG A 20 -24.50 -15.19 -1.73
CA ARG A 20 -24.65 -14.06 -2.66
C ARG A 20 -23.78 -12.87 -2.30
N VAL A 21 -23.57 -12.58 -1.01
CA VAL A 21 -22.65 -11.52 -0.59
C VAL A 21 -21.21 -11.86 -0.98
N PHE A 22 -20.76 -13.10 -0.77
CA PHE A 22 -19.42 -13.51 -1.19
C PHE A 22 -19.27 -13.57 -2.70
N SER A 23 -20.28 -14.04 -3.44
CA SER A 23 -20.27 -14.00 -4.90
C SER A 23 -20.11 -12.55 -5.39
N ALA A 24 -20.77 -11.58 -4.74
CA ALA A 24 -20.63 -10.16 -5.05
C ALA A 24 -19.23 -9.62 -4.71
N LEU A 25 -18.66 -9.97 -3.55
CA LEU A 25 -17.30 -9.57 -3.16
C LEU A 25 -16.24 -10.15 -4.12
N ILE A 26 -16.40 -11.40 -4.58
CA ILE A 26 -15.51 -12.03 -5.55
C ILE A 26 -15.64 -11.34 -6.91
N ALA A 27 -16.85 -11.01 -7.34
CA ALA A 27 -17.07 -10.26 -8.57
C ALA A 27 -16.44 -8.86 -8.51
N GLU A 28 -16.57 -8.17 -7.37
CA GLU A 28 -15.90 -6.88 -7.13
C GLU A 28 -14.37 -7.02 -7.21
N GLU A 29 -13.80 -8.06 -6.59
CA GLU A 29 -12.37 -8.36 -6.65
C GLU A 29 -11.91 -8.55 -8.11
N GLN A 30 -12.65 -9.32 -8.92
CA GLN A 30 -12.35 -9.54 -10.34
C GLN A 30 -12.40 -8.25 -11.15
N VAL A 31 -13.45 -7.43 -10.98
CA VAL A 31 -13.59 -6.15 -11.67
C VAL A 31 -12.42 -5.22 -11.34
N LEU A 32 -12.00 -5.15 -10.08
CA LEU A 32 -10.85 -4.36 -9.67
C LEU A 32 -9.55 -4.92 -10.26
N GLN A 33 -9.36 -6.25 -10.28
CA GLN A 33 -8.18 -6.86 -10.91
C GLN A 33 -8.10 -6.52 -12.40
N GLU A 34 -9.22 -6.57 -13.12
CA GLU A 34 -9.29 -6.19 -14.54
C GLU A 34 -8.99 -4.70 -14.74
N LEU A 35 -9.63 -3.83 -13.95
CA LEU A 35 -9.47 -2.37 -14.03
C LEU A 35 -8.01 -1.94 -13.86
N TYR A 36 -7.30 -2.57 -12.92
CA TYR A 36 -5.91 -2.25 -12.60
C TYR A 36 -4.88 -3.15 -13.31
N SER A 37 -5.33 -4.10 -14.15
CA SER A 37 -4.46 -4.98 -14.92
C SER A 37 -3.41 -4.24 -15.77
N PRO A 38 -3.69 -3.08 -16.40
CA PRO A 38 -2.67 -2.37 -17.17
C PRO A 38 -1.53 -1.83 -16.29
N ILE A 39 -1.85 -1.42 -15.06
CA ILE A 39 -0.85 -0.95 -14.09
C ILE A 39 -0.01 -2.13 -13.62
N LYS A 40 -0.65 -3.26 -13.27
CA LYS A 40 0.04 -4.48 -12.87
C LYS A 40 1.04 -4.94 -13.93
N GLN A 41 0.62 -5.05 -15.19
CA GLN A 41 1.49 -5.44 -16.30
C GLN A 41 2.67 -4.47 -16.48
N ARG A 42 2.43 -3.17 -16.37
CA ARG A 42 3.50 -2.16 -16.46
C ARG A 42 4.53 -2.34 -15.35
N LEU A 43 4.09 -2.50 -14.10
CA LEU A 43 4.98 -2.71 -12.95
C LEU A 43 5.79 -4.01 -13.09
N GLU A 44 5.16 -5.10 -13.54
CA GLU A 44 5.83 -6.39 -13.76
C GLU A 44 6.84 -6.34 -14.93
N SER A 45 6.56 -5.56 -15.97
CA SER A 45 7.47 -5.38 -17.11
C SER A 45 8.61 -4.40 -16.86
N ALA A 46 8.54 -3.64 -15.76
CA ALA A 46 9.49 -2.57 -15.48
C ALA A 46 10.85 -3.13 -15.00
N GLN A 47 11.92 -2.45 -15.40
CA GLN A 47 13.29 -2.80 -15.03
C GLN A 47 13.82 -1.89 -13.92
N GLY A 48 14.88 -2.33 -13.23
CA GLY A 48 15.48 -1.57 -12.13
C GLY A 48 14.54 -1.49 -10.92
N THR A 49 14.59 -0.37 -10.19
CA THR A 49 13.85 -0.16 -8.93
C THR A 49 12.33 -0.35 -9.04
N LEU A 50 11.77 -0.17 -10.24
CA LEU A 50 10.34 -0.35 -10.49
C LEU A 50 9.86 -1.79 -10.30
N ASN A 51 10.74 -2.79 -10.45
CA ASN A 51 10.39 -4.19 -10.22
C ASN A 51 10.05 -4.50 -8.75
N LYS A 52 10.41 -3.60 -7.83
CA LYS A 52 10.07 -3.70 -6.40
C LYS A 52 8.61 -3.33 -6.16
N LEU A 53 7.95 -2.67 -7.12
CA LEU A 53 6.55 -2.30 -7.01
C LEU A 53 5.65 -3.45 -7.46
N SER A 54 4.63 -3.72 -6.67
CA SER A 54 3.57 -4.66 -7.03
C SER A 54 2.21 -4.08 -6.68
N PHE A 55 1.21 -4.46 -7.45
CA PHE A 55 -0.18 -4.13 -7.20
C PHE A 55 -0.94 -5.39 -6.83
N SER A 56 -1.70 -5.34 -5.74
CA SER A 56 -2.51 -6.45 -5.25
C SER A 56 -3.92 -5.98 -4.99
N VAL A 57 -4.89 -6.76 -5.47
CA VAL A 57 -6.29 -6.69 -5.04
C VAL A 57 -6.56 -7.96 -4.26
N ALA A 58 -7.03 -7.84 -3.03
CA ALA A 58 -7.37 -8.99 -2.20
C ALA A 58 -8.48 -8.63 -1.23
N ARG A 59 -9.24 -9.64 -0.83
CA ARG A 59 -10.10 -9.52 0.36
C ARG A 59 -9.24 -9.36 1.60
N THR A 60 -9.67 -8.45 2.47
CA THR A 60 -9.10 -8.22 3.78
C THR A 60 -10.17 -8.49 4.83
N VAL A 61 -9.74 -9.05 5.95
CA VAL A 61 -10.62 -9.55 7.01
C VAL A 61 -10.21 -8.93 8.33
N ASP A 62 -11.11 -8.18 8.95
CA ASP A 62 -10.93 -7.62 10.29
C ASP A 62 -11.40 -8.63 11.36
N ILE A 63 -10.54 -9.62 11.59
CA ILE A 63 -10.78 -10.66 12.59
C ILE A 63 -10.86 -10.08 14.00
N GLU A 64 -10.13 -9.01 14.27
CA GLU A 64 -10.12 -8.37 15.59
C GLU A 64 -11.50 -7.80 15.90
N ALA A 65 -12.06 -6.98 14.99
CA ALA A 65 -13.37 -6.39 15.15
C ALA A 65 -14.47 -7.47 15.25
N TRP A 66 -14.44 -8.46 14.35
CA TRP A 66 -15.43 -9.54 14.34
C TRP A 66 -15.41 -10.36 15.64
N SER A 67 -14.21 -10.69 16.13
CA SER A 67 -14.05 -11.47 17.36
C SER A 67 -14.43 -10.65 18.59
N ALA A 68 -14.07 -9.37 18.64
CA ALA A 68 -14.46 -8.48 19.74
C ALA A 68 -15.98 -8.30 19.84
N GLU A 69 -16.67 -8.16 18.70
CA GLU A 69 -18.13 -8.12 18.67
C GLU A 69 -18.72 -9.44 19.18
N GLY A 70 -18.21 -10.58 18.71
CA GLY A 70 -18.65 -11.90 19.16
C GLY A 70 -18.47 -12.12 20.65
N GLU A 71 -17.30 -11.79 21.18
CA GLU A 71 -16.99 -11.87 22.60
C GLU A 71 -17.89 -10.98 23.46
N SER A 72 -18.35 -9.83 22.92
CA SER A 72 -19.33 -8.97 23.61
C SER A 72 -20.73 -9.60 23.75
N LEU A 73 -21.03 -10.61 22.92
CA LEU A 73 -22.29 -11.35 22.97
C LEU A 73 -22.23 -12.57 23.90
N LEU A 74 -21.06 -12.91 24.43
CA LEU A 74 -20.82 -14.12 25.21
C LEU A 74 -20.44 -13.81 26.67
N ASN A 75 -20.80 -14.71 27.57
CA ASN A 75 -20.28 -14.70 28.93
C ASN A 75 -18.92 -15.41 28.97
N LEU A 76 -17.85 -14.62 28.90
CA LEU A 76 -16.47 -15.10 28.84
C LEU A 76 -15.95 -15.68 30.17
N SER A 77 -16.71 -15.59 31.26
CA SER A 77 -16.32 -16.15 32.57
C SER A 77 -16.60 -17.65 32.70
N LYS A 78 -17.49 -18.18 31.85
CA LYS A 78 -17.90 -19.58 31.85
C LYS A 78 -16.74 -20.48 31.40
N LYS A 79 -16.68 -21.70 31.94
CA LYS A 79 -15.73 -22.72 31.47
C LYS A 79 -16.13 -23.15 30.08
N GLY A 80 -15.15 -23.31 29.19
CA GLY A 80 -15.38 -23.69 27.81
C GLY A 80 -14.31 -23.13 26.89
N PRO A 81 -14.42 -23.37 25.57
CA PRO A 81 -13.45 -22.92 24.59
C PRO A 81 -13.43 -21.39 24.39
N PHE A 82 -14.49 -20.68 24.82
CA PHE A 82 -14.62 -19.22 24.70
C PHE A 82 -14.38 -18.49 26.03
N ARG A 83 -13.59 -19.08 26.92
CA ARG A 83 -13.28 -18.49 28.22
C ARG A 83 -12.12 -17.49 28.10
N GLY A 84 -12.39 -16.24 28.44
CA GLY A 84 -11.41 -15.15 28.36
C GLY A 84 -11.32 -14.51 26.99
N ARG A 85 -10.82 -13.26 26.96
CA ARG A 85 -10.68 -12.48 25.73
C ARG A 85 -9.60 -13.04 24.82
N GLY A 86 -9.85 -13.04 23.52
CA GLY A 86 -8.96 -13.53 22.46
C GLY A 86 -9.16 -15.00 22.10
N THR A 87 -9.89 -15.78 22.90
CA THR A 87 -10.09 -17.22 22.63
C THR A 87 -10.95 -17.47 21.39
N LEU A 88 -11.97 -16.63 21.15
CA LEU A 88 -12.77 -16.70 19.94
C LEU A 88 -11.93 -16.38 18.71
N ARG A 89 -11.08 -15.34 18.81
CA ARG A 89 -10.15 -14.95 17.75
C ARG A 89 -9.22 -16.09 17.35
N GLU A 90 -8.66 -16.84 18.30
CA GLU A 90 -7.81 -18.00 18.02
C GLU A 90 -8.56 -19.05 17.18
N LYS A 91 -9.81 -19.36 17.52
CA LYS A 91 -10.63 -20.32 16.76
C LYS A 91 -11.00 -19.85 15.37
N VAL A 92 -11.24 -18.55 15.21
CA VAL A 92 -11.51 -17.93 13.91
C VAL A 92 -10.26 -17.96 13.03
N LEU A 93 -9.09 -17.68 13.60
CA LEU A 93 -7.82 -17.75 12.88
C LEU A 93 -7.52 -19.16 12.37
N GLU A 94 -7.87 -20.19 13.15
CA GLU A 94 -7.69 -21.60 12.78
C GLU A 94 -8.64 -22.07 11.66
N SER A 95 -9.87 -21.54 11.60
CA SER A 95 -10.95 -22.17 10.80
C SER A 95 -11.60 -21.27 9.74
N LEU A 96 -11.73 -19.97 9.97
CA LEU A 96 -12.48 -19.05 9.10
C LEU A 96 -11.59 -18.05 8.36
N ASN A 97 -10.39 -17.77 8.87
CA ASN A 97 -9.47 -16.78 8.27
C ASN A 97 -9.13 -17.09 6.81
N THR A 98 -8.63 -18.29 6.51
CA THR A 98 -8.25 -18.66 5.14
C THR A 98 -9.44 -18.68 4.19
N PRO A 99 -10.59 -19.32 4.52
CA PRO A 99 -11.79 -19.23 3.70
C PRO A 99 -12.21 -17.79 3.41
N TRP A 100 -12.26 -16.90 4.40
CA TRP A 100 -12.67 -15.52 4.18
C TRP A 100 -11.69 -14.73 3.30
N LEU A 101 -10.38 -14.98 3.42
CA LEU A 101 -9.35 -14.31 2.63
C LEU A 101 -9.34 -14.74 1.16
N CYS A 102 -9.47 -16.04 0.86
CA CYS A 102 -9.24 -16.55 -0.50
C CYS A 102 -10.22 -17.62 -1.00
N GLY A 103 -11.14 -18.11 -0.16
CA GLY A 103 -12.13 -19.11 -0.55
C GLY A 103 -13.21 -18.55 -1.46
N ASP A 104 -13.79 -19.40 -2.31
CA ASP A 104 -15.02 -19.07 -3.05
C ASP A 104 -16.25 -19.04 -2.10
N ASP A 105 -17.41 -18.66 -2.63
CA ASP A 105 -18.66 -18.55 -1.87
C ASP A 105 -19.11 -19.89 -1.26
N GLU A 106 -18.87 -21.01 -1.96
CA GLU A 106 -19.12 -22.37 -1.45
C GLU A 106 -18.19 -22.73 -0.28
N THR A 107 -16.88 -22.52 -0.43
CA THR A 107 -15.86 -22.81 0.58
C THR A 107 -16.09 -21.98 1.83
N VAL A 108 -16.40 -20.70 1.66
CA VAL A 108 -16.69 -19.80 2.77
C VAL A 108 -17.95 -20.24 3.53
N LEU A 109 -19.03 -20.57 2.82
CA LEU A 109 -20.24 -21.07 3.48
C LEU A 109 -19.96 -22.40 4.20
N ALA A 110 -19.23 -23.32 3.57
CA ALA A 110 -18.89 -24.61 4.15
C ALA A 110 -18.10 -24.45 5.45
N ALA A 111 -17.08 -23.58 5.45
CA ALA A 111 -16.29 -23.26 6.63
C ALA A 111 -17.14 -22.64 7.76
N LEU A 112 -18.01 -21.69 7.43
CA LEU A 112 -18.92 -21.11 8.43
C LEU A 112 -19.88 -22.16 9.01
N ARG A 113 -20.42 -23.05 8.18
CA ARG A 113 -21.32 -24.13 8.63
C ARG A 113 -20.58 -25.12 9.52
N GLU A 114 -19.34 -25.47 9.18
CA GLU A 114 -18.50 -26.33 9.99
C GLU A 114 -18.15 -25.67 11.33
N PHE A 115 -17.78 -24.39 11.33
CA PHE A 115 -17.54 -23.62 12.55
C PHE A 115 -18.78 -23.62 13.46
N ILE A 116 -19.95 -23.27 12.90
CA ILE A 116 -21.21 -23.29 13.65
C ILE A 116 -21.49 -24.70 14.17
N LYS A 117 -21.35 -25.74 13.34
CA LYS A 117 -21.58 -27.13 13.77
C LYS A 117 -20.69 -27.54 14.93
N ASN A 118 -19.41 -27.16 14.90
CA ASN A 118 -18.42 -27.56 15.90
C ASN A 118 -18.57 -26.79 17.21
N TYR A 119 -19.09 -25.55 17.16
CA TYR A 119 -19.12 -24.65 18.32
C TYR A 119 -20.54 -24.24 18.78
N HIS A 120 -21.61 -24.72 18.14
CA HIS A 120 -22.98 -24.29 18.44
C HIS A 120 -23.35 -24.49 19.91
N GLU A 121 -23.08 -25.67 20.46
CA GLU A 121 -23.42 -26.01 21.84
C GLU A 121 -22.70 -25.06 22.81
N GLN A 122 -21.40 -24.85 22.59
CA GLN A 122 -20.58 -24.00 23.44
C GLN A 122 -20.97 -22.51 23.31
N LEU A 123 -21.33 -22.03 22.12
CA LEU A 123 -21.87 -20.68 21.94
C LEU A 123 -23.16 -20.47 22.74
N VAL A 124 -24.04 -21.49 22.78
CA VAL A 124 -25.28 -21.46 23.56
C VAL A 124 -25.02 -21.57 25.07
N GLU A 125 -24.09 -22.42 25.50
CA GLU A 125 -23.68 -22.51 26.91
C GLU A 125 -23.10 -21.20 27.42
N HIS A 126 -22.39 -20.46 26.56
CA HIS A 126 -21.85 -19.14 26.84
C HIS A 126 -22.88 -18.00 26.78
N ALA A 127 -24.18 -18.28 26.61
CA ALA A 127 -25.22 -17.25 26.65
C ALA A 127 -25.16 -16.43 27.96
N PRO A 128 -25.24 -15.09 27.90
CA PRO A 128 -25.25 -14.23 29.08
C PRO A 128 -26.61 -14.20 29.78
N VAL A 129 -27.66 -14.64 29.09
CA VAL A 129 -29.06 -14.65 29.54
C VAL A 129 -29.52 -16.07 29.87
N ALA A 130 -30.41 -16.21 30.85
CA ALA A 130 -30.98 -17.50 31.21
C ALA A 130 -31.96 -17.99 30.14
N THR A 131 -31.97 -19.30 29.86
CA THR A 131 -32.92 -19.92 28.91
C THR A 131 -34.39 -19.84 29.38
N SER A 132 -34.61 -19.57 30.67
CA SER A 132 -35.94 -19.33 31.24
C SER A 132 -36.54 -17.99 30.83
N ASP A 133 -35.73 -16.96 30.53
CA ASP A 133 -36.21 -15.69 29.97
C ASP A 133 -36.30 -15.81 28.45
N LEU A 134 -37.45 -16.31 27.97
CA LEU A 134 -37.69 -16.54 26.54
C LEU A 134 -37.59 -15.25 25.70
N ALA A 135 -37.89 -14.08 26.27
CA ALA A 135 -37.93 -12.83 25.50
C ALA A 135 -36.52 -12.28 25.29
N GLU A 136 -35.68 -12.28 26.33
CA GLU A 136 -34.28 -11.89 26.22
C GLU A 136 -33.45 -12.93 25.47
N TYR A 137 -33.69 -14.21 25.70
CA TYR A 137 -33.01 -15.30 24.99
C TYR A 137 -33.28 -15.25 23.47
N ARG A 138 -34.52 -14.95 23.05
CA ARG A 138 -34.85 -14.73 21.62
C ARG A 138 -34.14 -13.52 21.03
N ARG A 139 -34.01 -12.42 21.80
CA ARG A 139 -33.28 -11.22 21.34
C ARG A 139 -31.78 -11.50 21.20
N TRP A 140 -31.19 -12.20 22.16
CA TRP A 140 -29.79 -12.60 22.13
C TRP A 140 -29.49 -13.56 20.97
N THR A 141 -30.27 -14.62 20.79
CA THR A 141 -30.10 -15.58 19.67
C THR A 141 -30.22 -14.90 18.31
N LYS A 142 -31.10 -13.90 18.16
CA LYS A 142 -31.17 -13.08 16.94
C LYS A 142 -29.86 -12.31 16.70
N ARG A 143 -29.32 -11.64 17.73
CA ARG A 143 -28.04 -10.91 17.62
C ARG A 143 -26.88 -11.84 17.31
N LEU A 144 -26.83 -13.00 17.95
CA LEU A 144 -25.81 -14.04 17.68
C LEU A 144 -25.88 -14.49 16.21
N ALA A 145 -27.08 -14.73 15.68
CA ALA A 145 -27.24 -15.09 14.27
C ALA A 145 -26.88 -13.94 13.32
N GLN A 146 -27.20 -12.69 13.67
CA GLN A 146 -26.81 -11.52 12.87
C GLN A 146 -25.28 -11.36 12.83
N TRP A 147 -24.61 -11.55 13.96
CA TRP A 147 -23.15 -11.49 14.04
C TRP A 147 -22.46 -12.62 13.26
N LEU A 148 -22.91 -13.88 13.43
CA LEU A 148 -22.33 -15.04 12.73
C LEU A 148 -22.39 -14.94 11.21
N TYR A 149 -23.47 -14.36 10.68
CA TYR A 149 -23.70 -14.20 9.24
C TYR A 149 -23.42 -12.77 8.75
N GLY A 150 -22.92 -11.89 9.64
CA GLY A 150 -22.52 -10.53 9.29
C GLY A 150 -21.23 -10.53 8.48
N THR A 151 -21.12 -9.64 7.50
CA THR A 151 -19.99 -9.57 6.56
C THR A 151 -19.21 -8.27 6.64
N ASP A 152 -19.54 -7.38 7.58
CA ASP A 152 -18.93 -6.05 7.72
C ASP A 152 -17.42 -6.09 7.99
N HIS A 153 -16.93 -7.21 8.51
CA HIS A 153 -15.52 -7.48 8.75
C HIS A 153 -14.73 -7.82 7.48
N ILE A 154 -15.39 -7.96 6.33
CA ILE A 154 -14.76 -8.35 5.06
C ILE A 154 -14.91 -7.22 4.07
N SER A 155 -13.79 -6.83 3.47
CA SER A 155 -13.77 -5.80 2.43
C SER A 155 -12.73 -6.14 1.37
N VAL A 156 -12.99 -5.80 0.11
CA VAL A 156 -11.98 -5.87 -0.94
C VAL A 156 -11.11 -4.63 -0.83
N ARG A 157 -9.79 -4.81 -0.74
CA ARG A 157 -8.83 -3.71 -0.76
C ARG A 157 -7.83 -3.91 -1.88
N TYR A 158 -7.47 -2.80 -2.50
CA TYR A 158 -6.32 -2.74 -3.38
C TYR A 158 -5.19 -2.00 -2.69
N ALA A 159 -3.98 -2.52 -2.87
CA ALA A 159 -2.77 -1.94 -2.31
C ALA A 159 -1.67 -1.94 -3.37
N ILE A 160 -0.84 -0.91 -3.32
CA ILE A 160 0.46 -0.91 -3.96
C ILE A 160 1.49 -1.22 -2.86
N ASN A 161 2.36 -2.18 -3.14
CA ASN A 161 3.43 -2.58 -2.25
C ASN A 161 4.76 -2.24 -2.90
N TYR A 162 5.71 -1.81 -2.09
CA TYR A 162 7.12 -1.67 -2.45
C TYR A 162 7.94 -2.63 -1.61
N ASP A 163 8.63 -3.55 -2.28
CA ASP A 163 9.45 -4.59 -1.63
C ASP A 163 8.68 -5.38 -0.56
N GLY A 164 7.42 -5.73 -0.88
CA GLY A 164 6.52 -6.46 0.01
C GLY A 164 5.85 -5.63 1.12
N VAL A 165 6.13 -4.32 1.20
CA VAL A 165 5.55 -3.43 2.21
C VAL A 165 4.54 -2.48 1.56
N GLU A 166 3.33 -2.39 2.13
CA GLU A 166 2.32 -1.41 1.67
C GLU A 166 2.85 0.02 1.74
N ILE A 167 2.60 0.83 0.70
CA ILE A 167 3.07 2.22 0.61
C ILE A 167 2.75 3.05 1.86
N GLN A 168 1.58 2.82 2.47
CA GLN A 168 1.13 3.58 3.64
C GLN A 168 2.00 3.33 4.89
N LYS A 169 2.74 2.22 4.93
CA LYS A 169 3.62 1.82 6.03
C LYS A 169 5.09 2.22 5.79
N LEU A 170 5.41 2.80 4.64
CA LEU A 170 6.76 3.26 4.31
C LEU A 170 7.11 4.56 5.03
N SER A 171 8.42 4.79 5.20
CA SER A 171 8.92 6.08 5.68
C SER A 171 8.52 7.21 4.71
N PRO A 172 8.39 8.47 5.16
CA PRO A 172 8.05 9.58 4.28
C PRO A 172 8.95 9.70 3.04
N GLY A 173 10.27 9.52 3.21
CA GLY A 173 11.24 9.53 2.12
C GLY A 173 11.01 8.40 1.11
N THR A 174 10.98 7.16 1.59
CA THR A 174 10.77 5.99 0.71
C THR A 174 9.42 6.06 0.00
N ARG A 175 8.38 6.53 0.69
CA ARG A 175 7.06 6.78 0.08
C ARG A 175 7.14 7.83 -1.04
N GLY A 176 7.93 8.88 -0.87
CA GLY A 176 8.20 9.89 -1.90
C GLY A 176 8.80 9.27 -3.17
N ILE A 177 9.85 8.46 -3.02
CA ILE A 177 10.46 7.71 -4.16
C ILE A 177 9.40 6.86 -4.85
N VAL A 178 8.62 6.10 -4.08
CA VAL A 178 7.62 5.19 -4.65
C VAL A 178 6.54 5.91 -5.44
N LEU A 179 6.07 7.05 -4.94
CA LEU A 179 5.09 7.87 -5.67
C LEU A 179 5.68 8.44 -6.95
N LEU A 180 6.94 8.89 -6.93
CA LEU A 180 7.63 9.36 -8.11
C LEU A 180 7.86 8.23 -9.13
N LEU A 181 8.29 7.05 -8.67
CA LEU A 181 8.42 5.83 -9.47
C LEU A 181 7.11 5.49 -10.20
N LEU A 182 6.00 5.47 -9.46
CA LEU A 182 4.66 5.22 -10.01
C LEU A 182 4.29 6.28 -11.06
N TYR A 183 4.45 7.56 -10.72
CA TYR A 183 4.14 8.66 -11.63
C TYR A 183 4.93 8.55 -12.94
N LEU A 184 6.26 8.40 -12.87
CA LEU A 184 7.11 8.29 -14.05
C LEU A 184 6.80 7.04 -14.89
N SER A 185 6.36 5.95 -14.26
CA SER A 185 6.03 4.69 -14.95
C SER A 185 4.68 4.70 -15.66
N LEU A 186 3.69 5.35 -15.04
CA LEU A 186 2.38 5.55 -15.66
C LEU A 186 2.48 6.52 -16.85
N ASP A 187 3.42 7.45 -16.77
CA ASP A 187 3.57 8.56 -17.71
C ASP A 187 4.64 8.33 -18.79
N ALA A 188 5.05 7.07 -19.02
CA ALA A 188 6.14 6.73 -19.95
C ALA A 188 5.91 7.18 -21.42
N LYS A 189 4.66 7.44 -21.82
CA LYS A 189 4.31 7.95 -23.16
C LYS A 189 4.08 9.46 -23.20
N ASP A 190 4.17 10.13 -22.06
CA ASP A 190 3.96 11.56 -21.98
C ASP A 190 5.26 12.31 -22.26
N SER A 191 5.23 13.15 -23.29
CA SER A 191 6.35 13.96 -23.73
C SER A 191 6.34 15.38 -23.14
N ARG A 192 5.37 15.72 -22.30
CA ARG A 192 5.27 17.05 -21.66
C ARG A 192 6.46 17.29 -20.72
N PRO A 193 6.94 18.55 -20.59
CA PRO A 193 8.01 18.88 -19.66
C PRO A 193 7.65 18.48 -18.23
N LEU A 194 8.57 17.79 -17.56
CA LEU A 194 8.49 17.47 -16.14
C LEU A 194 9.29 18.50 -15.35
N ILE A 195 8.63 19.25 -14.46
CA ILE A 195 9.28 20.17 -13.52
C ILE A 195 9.15 19.58 -12.13
N ILE A 196 10.27 19.37 -11.45
CA ILE A 196 10.30 18.81 -10.09
C ILE A 196 11.25 19.60 -9.21
N ASP A 197 10.80 19.90 -8.00
CA ASP A 197 11.57 20.61 -6.98
C ASP A 197 11.95 19.63 -5.88
N GLN A 198 13.23 19.61 -5.53
CA GLN A 198 13.84 18.77 -4.49
C GLN A 198 13.36 17.30 -4.50
N PRO A 199 13.49 16.56 -5.63
CA PRO A 199 13.12 15.14 -5.67
C PRO A 199 13.89 14.27 -4.66
N GLU A 200 15.01 14.77 -4.13
CA GLU A 200 15.83 14.14 -3.11
C GLU A 200 15.33 14.29 -1.66
N GLU A 201 14.31 15.10 -1.40
CA GLU A 201 13.94 15.48 -0.04
C GLU A 201 13.63 14.23 0.82
N ASN A 202 14.18 14.16 2.03
CA ASN A 202 14.03 13.04 2.96
C ASN A 202 14.67 11.70 2.50
N LEU A 203 15.59 11.73 1.53
CA LEU A 203 16.29 10.54 1.04
C LEU A 203 17.78 10.53 1.37
N ASP A 204 18.30 9.34 1.65
CA ASP A 204 19.74 9.16 1.81
C ASP A 204 20.44 9.16 0.44
N PRO A 205 21.73 9.57 0.38
CA PRO A 205 22.48 9.65 -0.87
C PRO A 205 22.53 8.36 -1.70
N LYS A 206 22.49 7.19 -1.05
CA LYS A 206 22.55 5.89 -1.72
C LYS A 206 21.21 5.56 -2.40
N SER A 207 20.08 5.88 -1.77
CA SER A 207 18.76 5.77 -2.38
C SER A 207 18.61 6.70 -3.59
N ILE A 208 19.08 7.95 -3.48
CA ILE A 208 19.08 8.89 -4.60
C ILE A 208 19.84 8.33 -5.81
N TYR A 209 21.05 7.82 -5.58
CA TYR A 209 21.88 7.27 -6.66
C TYR A 209 21.29 6.00 -7.28
N ASN A 210 20.82 5.05 -6.46
CA ASN A 210 20.36 3.76 -6.96
C ASN A 210 18.94 3.82 -7.55
N ASP A 211 18.07 4.65 -6.98
CA ASP A 211 16.65 4.65 -7.33
C ASP A 211 16.25 5.85 -8.19
N LEU A 212 16.67 7.08 -7.88
CA LEU A 212 16.24 8.27 -8.63
C LEU A 212 17.02 8.51 -9.92
N VAL A 213 18.34 8.37 -9.90
CA VAL A 213 19.18 8.65 -11.08
C VAL A 213 18.75 7.84 -12.30
N PRO A 214 18.54 6.52 -12.23
CA PRO A 214 18.10 5.74 -13.38
C PRO A 214 16.74 6.17 -13.93
N LEU A 215 15.83 6.63 -13.05
CA LEU A 215 14.50 7.08 -13.45
C LEU A 215 14.54 8.37 -14.24
N PHE A 216 15.31 9.35 -13.77
CA PHE A 216 15.45 10.60 -14.49
C PHE A 216 16.20 10.41 -15.80
N MET A 217 17.19 9.51 -15.84
CA MET A 217 17.85 9.10 -17.09
C MET A 217 16.87 8.49 -18.09
N ALA A 218 15.95 7.64 -17.64
CA ALA A 218 14.90 7.08 -18.49
C ALA A 218 13.91 8.16 -18.94
N ALA A 219 13.44 9.02 -18.02
CA ALA A 219 12.49 10.07 -18.32
C ALA A 219 13.06 11.13 -19.30
N LYS A 220 14.33 11.54 -19.16
CA LYS A 220 14.94 12.52 -20.07
C LYS A 220 15.09 12.01 -21.51
N SER A 221 14.99 10.70 -21.73
CA SER A 221 15.06 10.12 -23.07
C SER A 221 13.80 10.32 -23.90
N THR A 222 12.66 10.59 -23.26
CA THR A 222 11.35 10.74 -23.91
C THR A 222 10.71 12.12 -23.71
N ARG A 223 11.18 12.91 -22.73
CA ARG A 223 10.67 14.26 -22.42
C ARG A 223 11.73 15.18 -21.82
N GLN A 224 11.46 16.47 -21.81
CA GLN A 224 12.28 17.43 -21.07
C GLN A 224 12.06 17.27 -19.56
N VAL A 225 13.15 17.22 -18.79
CA VAL A 225 13.13 17.16 -17.32
C VAL A 225 13.88 18.37 -16.76
N ILE A 226 13.21 19.17 -15.93
CA ILE A 226 13.75 20.33 -15.23
C ILE A 226 13.69 20.01 -13.75
N MET A 227 14.87 19.94 -13.11
CA MET A 227 14.99 19.61 -11.69
C MET A 227 15.60 20.79 -10.94
N VAL A 228 14.99 21.17 -9.83
CA VAL A 228 15.60 22.06 -8.84
C VAL A 228 16.12 21.16 -7.72
N THR A 229 17.43 21.19 -7.49
CA THR A 229 18.08 20.26 -6.56
C THR A 229 19.32 20.88 -5.95
N HIS A 230 19.64 20.48 -4.73
CA HIS A 230 20.90 20.78 -4.05
C HIS A 230 21.81 19.55 -3.96
N ASN A 231 21.40 18.42 -4.55
CA ASN A 231 22.10 17.15 -4.45
C ASN A 231 23.05 16.93 -5.63
N ALA A 232 24.35 16.81 -5.34
CA ALA A 232 25.38 16.57 -6.35
C ALA A 232 25.16 15.28 -7.15
N ASN A 233 24.59 14.21 -6.55
CA ASN A 233 24.38 12.96 -7.28
C ASN A 233 23.34 13.12 -8.39
N LEU A 234 22.31 13.93 -8.18
CA LEU A 234 21.33 14.20 -9.24
C LEU A 234 21.97 15.04 -10.34
N VAL A 235 22.57 16.18 -10.00
CA VAL A 235 23.20 17.07 -10.99
C VAL A 235 24.26 16.36 -11.84
N VAL A 236 25.14 15.58 -11.19
CA VAL A 236 26.28 14.97 -11.85
C VAL A 236 25.91 13.64 -12.52
N ASN A 237 25.09 12.78 -11.89
CA ASN A 237 24.89 11.42 -12.38
C ASN A 237 23.68 11.24 -13.31
N THR A 238 22.74 12.20 -13.37
CA THR A 238 21.64 12.20 -14.36
C THR A 238 22.04 12.79 -15.72
N ASP A 239 23.33 13.03 -15.93
CA ASP A 239 23.87 13.53 -17.18
C ASP A 239 23.15 14.82 -17.65
N ALA A 240 23.05 15.81 -16.77
CA ALA A 240 22.34 17.06 -17.07
C ALA A 240 22.94 17.75 -18.31
N ASP A 241 22.09 18.07 -19.29
CA ASP A 241 22.49 18.72 -20.54
C ASP A 241 22.75 20.22 -20.34
N GLN A 242 22.08 20.83 -19.36
CA GLN A 242 22.27 22.22 -18.97
C GLN A 242 22.12 22.35 -17.46
N ILE A 243 23.02 23.10 -16.84
CA ILE A 243 22.96 23.51 -15.44
C ILE A 243 22.66 25.00 -15.40
N ILE A 244 21.77 25.40 -14.50
CA ILE A 244 21.44 26.80 -14.20
C ILE A 244 21.72 27.02 -12.72
N ILE A 245 22.76 27.79 -12.42
CA ILE A 245 23.19 28.13 -11.07
C ILE A 245 22.57 29.48 -10.70
N ALA A 246 21.78 29.50 -9.62
CA ALA A 246 21.27 30.74 -9.05
C ALA A 246 22.24 31.25 -7.98
N GLU A 247 22.60 32.53 -8.05
CA GLU A 247 23.48 33.19 -7.10
C GLU A 247 22.75 34.36 -6.44
N CYS A 248 22.87 34.45 -5.12
CA CYS A 248 22.32 35.52 -4.34
C CYS A 248 23.40 36.58 -4.09
N GLY A 249 23.19 37.78 -4.61
CA GLY A 249 24.09 38.91 -4.42
C GLY A 249 24.02 39.52 -3.01
N PRO A 250 24.82 40.57 -2.75
CA PRO A 250 24.85 41.23 -1.44
C PRO A 250 23.49 41.84 -1.09
N HIS A 251 23.13 41.77 0.19
CA HIS A 251 21.91 42.39 0.71
C HIS A 251 22.13 43.90 0.92
N GLY A 252 21.46 44.71 0.11
CA GLY A 252 21.38 46.15 0.33
C GLY A 252 20.39 46.50 1.46
N ASN A 253 20.62 47.60 2.17
CA ASN A 253 19.69 48.06 3.21
C ASN A 253 18.29 48.29 2.62
N GLY A 254 17.30 47.53 3.10
CA GLY A 254 15.89 47.66 2.71
C GLY A 254 15.54 47.12 1.32
N GLN A 255 16.45 46.39 0.66
CA GLN A 255 16.22 45.78 -0.65
C GLN A 255 16.42 44.27 -0.58
N LEU A 256 15.67 43.53 -1.40
CA LEU A 256 15.95 42.12 -1.62
C LEU A 256 17.30 41.98 -2.36
N PRO A 257 18.10 40.96 -2.04
CA PRO A 257 19.35 40.72 -2.75
C PRO A 257 19.05 40.44 -4.24
N PRO A 258 19.88 40.94 -5.17
CA PRO A 258 19.73 40.60 -6.58
C PRO A 258 20.05 39.10 -6.77
N ILE A 259 19.25 38.42 -7.59
CA ILE A 259 19.51 37.04 -7.97
C ILE A 259 20.05 37.04 -9.40
N THR A 260 21.21 36.44 -9.60
CA THR A 260 21.83 36.25 -10.92
C THR A 260 21.88 34.79 -11.29
N TYR A 261 21.89 34.49 -12.59
CA TYR A 261 21.93 33.12 -13.09
C TYR A 261 23.13 32.91 -14.00
N LEU A 262 23.88 31.84 -13.75
CA LEU A 262 24.95 31.35 -14.61
C LEU A 262 24.52 30.01 -15.19
N SER A 263 24.59 29.86 -16.52
CA SER A 263 24.17 28.62 -17.18
C SER A 263 25.24 28.04 -18.09
N GLY A 264 25.37 26.72 -18.10
CA GLY A 264 26.26 25.99 -19.00
C GLY A 264 26.23 24.48 -18.74
N GLY A 265 26.98 23.70 -19.52
CA GLY A 265 27.11 22.26 -19.33
C GLY A 265 28.21 21.86 -18.34
N LEU A 266 28.22 20.59 -17.92
CA LEU A 266 29.23 20.04 -16.97
C LEU A 266 30.64 19.93 -17.56
N GLU A 267 30.76 20.02 -18.88
CA GLU A 267 32.01 20.09 -19.62
C GLU A 267 32.74 21.42 -19.38
N ASP A 268 32.01 22.51 -19.14
CA ASP A 268 32.57 23.82 -18.83
C ASP A 268 33.28 23.76 -17.46
N ARG A 269 34.53 24.20 -17.46
CA ARG A 269 35.35 24.26 -16.25
C ARG A 269 34.75 25.19 -15.20
N LEU A 270 34.25 26.36 -15.60
CA LEU A 270 33.65 27.32 -14.67
C LEU A 270 32.42 26.70 -14.00
N ILE A 271 31.52 26.10 -14.78
CA ILE A 271 30.32 25.44 -14.23
C ILE A 271 30.71 24.32 -13.27
N ARG A 272 31.66 23.46 -13.64
CA ARG A 272 32.13 22.36 -12.79
C ARG A 272 32.72 22.84 -11.47
N GLU A 273 33.54 23.89 -11.50
CA GLU A 273 34.10 24.48 -10.27
C GLU A 273 32.98 25.01 -9.36
N ARG A 274 32.02 25.77 -9.90
CA ARG A 274 30.87 26.28 -9.13
C ARG A 274 29.97 25.18 -8.58
N VAL A 275 29.71 24.12 -9.35
CA VAL A 275 28.92 22.96 -8.91
C VAL A 275 29.60 22.25 -7.72
N CYS A 276 30.93 22.08 -7.75
CA CYS A 276 31.69 21.50 -6.64
C CYS A 276 31.68 22.38 -5.38
N GLU A 277 31.66 23.71 -5.55
CA GLU A 277 31.60 24.67 -4.44
C GLU A 277 30.23 24.70 -3.76
N ILE A 278 29.14 24.60 -4.55
CA ILE A 278 27.77 24.79 -4.06
C ILE A 278 27.15 23.49 -3.55
N LEU A 279 27.35 22.36 -4.25
CA LEU A 279 26.62 21.13 -3.96
C LEU A 279 27.37 20.25 -2.95
N GLU A 280 26.64 19.79 -1.94
CA GLU A 280 27.15 18.85 -0.95
C GLU A 280 27.56 17.53 -1.63
N GLY A 281 28.81 17.10 -1.41
CA GLY A 281 29.33 15.86 -2.01
C GLY A 281 29.75 15.96 -3.48
N GLY A 282 29.80 17.17 -4.06
CA GLY A 282 30.18 17.42 -5.47
C GLY A 282 31.46 16.70 -5.90
N GLU A 283 32.54 16.85 -5.13
CA GLU A 283 33.85 16.27 -5.46
C GLU A 283 33.82 14.73 -5.55
N THR A 284 33.01 14.08 -4.70
CA THR A 284 32.84 12.62 -4.70
C THR A 284 32.01 12.17 -5.90
N ALA A 285 30.91 12.86 -6.19
CA ALA A 285 30.04 12.55 -7.34
C ALA A 285 30.81 12.66 -8.68
N PHE A 286 31.66 13.67 -8.84
CA PHE A 286 32.51 13.80 -10.02
C PHE A 286 33.52 12.66 -10.16
N LYS A 287 34.14 12.21 -9.07
CA LYS A 287 35.07 11.06 -9.08
C LYS A 287 34.37 9.78 -9.52
N GLU A 288 33.13 9.56 -9.10
CA GLU A 288 32.33 8.39 -9.53
C GLU A 288 31.96 8.46 -11.01
N ARG A 289 31.49 9.61 -11.50
CA ARG A 289 31.21 9.83 -12.93
C ARG A 289 32.46 9.60 -13.79
N ALA A 290 33.61 10.12 -13.38
CA ALA A 290 34.87 9.94 -14.10
C ALA A 290 35.33 8.49 -14.16
N ARG A 291 35.16 7.73 -13.06
CA ARG A 291 35.41 6.27 -13.05
C ARG A 291 34.50 5.55 -14.05
N ARG A 292 33.21 5.89 -14.11
CA ARG A 292 32.24 5.32 -15.06
C ARG A 292 32.62 5.58 -16.52
N LEU A 293 33.06 6.80 -16.82
CA LEU A 293 33.45 7.24 -18.17
C LEU A 293 34.90 6.89 -18.54
N ARG A 294 35.68 6.31 -17.62
CA ARG A 294 37.13 6.02 -17.79
C ARG A 294 37.96 7.26 -18.17
N VAL A 295 37.55 8.44 -17.72
CA VAL A 295 38.26 9.69 -17.98
C VAL A 295 39.13 10.04 -16.77
N ARG A 296 40.38 10.47 -17.00
CA ARG A 296 41.22 11.04 -15.94
C ARG A 296 40.75 12.45 -15.65
N LEU A 297 40.26 12.69 -14.42
CA LEU A 297 40.05 14.06 -13.94
C LEU A 297 41.42 14.73 -13.82
N SER A 298 41.67 15.77 -14.62
CA SER A 298 42.77 16.69 -14.35
C SER A 298 42.47 17.41 -13.04
N ARG A 299 43.44 17.38 -12.13
CA ARG A 299 43.42 18.15 -10.88
C ARG A 299 43.20 19.63 -11.13
#